data_AF-A0A7S0V7T7-F1
#
_entry.id   AF-A0A7S0V7T7-F1
#
_cell.length_a   1.000
_cell.length_b   1.000
_cell.length_c   1.000
_cell.angle_alpha   90.00
_cell.angle_beta   90.00
_cell.angle_gamma   90.00
#
_symmetry.space_group_name_H-M   'P 1'
#
loop_
_entity.id
_entity.type
_entity.pdbx_description
1 polymer ?
#
loop_
_entity_poly.entity_id
_entity_poly.type
_entity_poly.pdbx_seq_one_letter_code
_entity_poly.pdbx_strand_id
1 'polypeptide(L)'
;SYMFVTALIQGIRASLRKTDLKQRQATDPLVREDFDHFTKVEFILDQGQKCKFKDYAPAVFRQLRQMFGVDDESYLNSVGQQEGLSEISTQETGSKSGQKFLISHDGRYFMKTTTASEARFFMKVLPDYYRHMKDYRSSLLCRFFGLHRIKPGKMHLLIMGNIFDTERIIHQRFDLKGSTVGRSVSEAERKKPTVILKDLDFLDEHKNMKIGPERKNILITQVRADCCFLQFLG
;
A
#
# COMPACT_ATOMS: atom_id res chain seq x y z
N SER A 1 -5.11 1.25 -20.24
CA SER A 1 -4.42 1.87 -19.11
C SER A 1 -5.18 3.12 -18.65
N TYR A 2 -5.42 4.12 -19.52
CA TYR A 2 -6.15 5.37 -19.20
C TYR A 2 -7.55 5.21 -18.57
N MET A 3 -8.49 4.52 -19.23
CA MET A 3 -9.87 4.37 -18.72
C MET A 3 -9.94 3.76 -17.30
N PHE A 4 -9.00 2.87 -16.97
CA PHE A 4 -8.94 2.25 -15.66
C PHE A 4 -8.52 3.24 -14.58
N VAL A 5 -7.50 4.05 -14.86
CA VAL A 5 -7.03 5.12 -13.99
C VAL A 5 -8.14 6.14 -13.76
N THR A 6 -8.84 6.57 -14.81
CA THR A 6 -9.99 7.48 -14.69
C THR A 6 -11.10 6.88 -13.82
N ALA A 7 -11.46 5.61 -14.04
CA ALA A 7 -12.47 4.93 -13.22
C ALA A 7 -12.06 4.79 -11.76
N LEU A 8 -10.78 4.57 -11.48
CA LEU A 8 -10.25 4.50 -10.12
C LEU A 8 -10.38 5.83 -9.40
N ILE A 9 -9.88 6.91 -10.02
CA ILE A 9 -9.94 8.26 -9.46
C ILE A 9 -11.39 8.68 -9.17
N GLN A 10 -12.28 8.52 -10.15
CA GLN A 10 -13.68 8.89 -9.99
C GLN A 10 -14.38 8.03 -8.92
N GLY A 11 -14.05 6.74 -8.85
CA GLY A 11 -14.57 5.82 -7.84
C GLY A 11 -14.13 6.17 -6.42
N ILE A 12 -12.85 6.48 -6.20
CA ILE A 12 -12.32 6.93 -4.91
C ILE A 12 -13.03 8.22 -4.47
N ARG A 13 -13.10 9.23 -5.35
CA ARG A 13 -13.78 10.52 -5.07
C ARG A 13 -15.23 10.31 -4.65
N ALA A 14 -15.96 9.47 -5.40
CA ALA A 14 -17.37 9.24 -5.13
C ALA A 14 -17.59 8.42 -3.85
N SER A 15 -16.68 7.49 -3.50
CA SER A 15 -16.76 6.74 -2.26
C SER A 15 -16.51 7.60 -1.02
N LEU A 16 -15.51 8.48 -1.07
CA LEU A 16 -15.17 9.36 0.05
C LEU A 16 -16.32 10.35 0.33
N ARG A 17 -16.86 11.00 -0.71
CA ARG A 17 -18.05 11.86 -0.58
C ARG A 17 -19.23 11.15 0.07
N LYS A 18 -19.46 9.87 -0.28
CA LYS A 18 -20.56 9.06 0.29
C LYS A 18 -20.31 8.64 1.73
N THR A 19 -19.05 8.52 2.12
CA THR A 19 -18.65 8.20 3.50
C THR A 19 -18.83 9.42 4.41
N ASP A 20 -18.46 10.60 3.94
CA ASP A 20 -18.69 11.87 4.66
C ASP A 20 -20.18 12.12 4.92
N LEU A 21 -21.05 11.76 3.96
CA LEU A 21 -22.50 11.91 4.08
C LEU A 21 -23.15 11.00 5.13
N LYS A 22 -22.46 9.97 5.64
CA LYS A 22 -23.01 9.03 6.63
C LYS A 22 -22.77 9.44 8.10
N GLN A 23 -22.28 10.65 8.37
CA GLN A 23 -22.15 11.27 9.71
C GLN A 23 -21.30 10.51 10.75
N ARG A 24 -20.71 9.35 10.42
CA ARG A 24 -19.87 8.61 11.36
C ARG A 24 -18.51 9.28 11.46
N GLN A 25 -18.14 9.74 12.65
CA GLN A 25 -16.83 10.34 12.87
C GLN A 25 -15.77 9.26 12.85
N ALA A 26 -14.56 9.61 12.43
CA ALA A 26 -13.48 8.64 12.41
C ALA A 26 -13.08 8.17 13.82
N THR A 27 -13.42 8.92 14.87
CA THR A 27 -13.25 8.55 16.28
C THR A 27 -14.26 7.52 16.78
N ASP A 28 -15.32 7.25 16.02
CA ASP A 28 -16.37 6.34 16.46
C ASP A 28 -15.80 4.90 16.59
N PRO A 29 -16.11 4.16 17.67
CA PRO A 29 -15.63 2.80 17.83
C PRO A 29 -16.02 1.92 16.63
N LEU A 30 -15.07 1.15 16.12
CA LEU A 30 -15.33 0.14 15.09
C LEU A 30 -16.02 -1.07 15.71
N VAL A 31 -17.03 -1.58 15.01
CA VAL A 31 -17.69 -2.85 15.32
C VAL A 31 -17.28 -3.92 14.30
N ARG A 32 -17.58 -5.18 14.56
CA ARG A 32 -17.17 -6.30 13.69
C ARG A 32 -17.69 -6.13 12.26
N GLU A 33 -18.91 -5.64 12.13
CA GLU A 33 -19.59 -5.42 10.84
C GLU A 33 -18.85 -4.42 9.96
N ASP A 34 -18.06 -3.51 10.54
CA ASP A 34 -17.29 -2.52 9.78
C ASP A 34 -16.18 -3.14 8.94
N PHE A 35 -15.63 -4.27 9.40
CA PHE A 35 -14.57 -4.99 8.70
C PHE A 35 -15.09 -5.77 7.49
N ASP A 36 -16.35 -6.20 7.53
CA ASP A 36 -17.01 -6.87 6.39
C ASP A 36 -17.80 -5.90 5.50
N HIS A 37 -18.00 -4.66 5.97
CA HIS A 37 -18.77 -3.64 5.26
C HIS A 37 -18.13 -3.27 3.92
N PHE A 38 -18.96 -2.89 2.97
CA PHE A 38 -18.51 -2.27 1.74
C PHE A 38 -19.54 -1.29 1.20
N THR A 39 -19.07 -0.26 0.52
CA THR A 39 -19.93 0.62 -0.28
C THR A 39 -19.79 0.28 -1.76
N LYS A 40 -20.84 0.58 -2.51
CA LYS A 40 -20.84 0.53 -3.97
C LYS A 40 -21.25 1.88 -4.52
N VAL A 41 -20.57 2.28 -5.57
CA VAL A 41 -20.89 3.45 -6.38
C VAL A 41 -20.91 3.01 -7.84
N GLU A 42 -21.92 3.48 -8.56
CA GLU A 42 -22.01 3.33 -10.01
C GLU A 42 -21.90 4.71 -10.64
N PHE A 43 -21.14 4.81 -11.72
CA PHE A 43 -20.95 6.05 -12.48
C PHE A 43 -20.68 5.72 -13.95
N ILE A 44 -20.80 6.73 -14.80
CA ILE A 44 -20.54 6.63 -16.23
C ILE A 44 -19.32 7.49 -16.52
N LEU A 45 -18.33 6.91 -17.21
CA LEU A 45 -17.18 7.66 -17.73
C LEU A 45 -17.62 8.50 -18.94
N ASP A 46 -16.85 9.53 -19.29
CA ASP A 46 -17.15 10.45 -20.41
C ASP A 46 -17.40 9.75 -21.75
N GLN A 47 -16.86 8.53 -21.91
CA GLN A 47 -17.02 7.66 -23.08
C GLN A 47 -18.29 6.78 -23.04
N GLY A 48 -19.22 7.02 -22.11
CA GLY A 48 -20.46 6.24 -21.93
C GLY A 48 -20.28 4.90 -21.22
N GLN A 49 -19.07 4.54 -20.82
CA GLN A 49 -18.79 3.28 -20.12
C GLN A 49 -19.36 3.30 -18.70
N LYS A 50 -20.31 2.42 -18.42
CA LYS A 50 -20.81 2.18 -17.05
C LYS A 50 -19.75 1.47 -16.22
N CYS A 51 -19.43 2.04 -15.07
CA CYS A 51 -18.46 1.52 -14.12
C CYS A 51 -19.11 1.24 -12.76
N LYS A 52 -18.62 0.21 -12.08
CA LYS A 52 -18.98 -0.08 -10.68
C LYS A 52 -17.74 -0.11 -9.82
N PHE A 53 -17.71 0.76 -8.83
CA PHE A 53 -16.66 0.82 -7.82
C PHE A 53 -17.18 0.22 -6.51
N LYS A 54 -16.36 -0.63 -5.90
CA LYS A 54 -16.61 -1.19 -4.58
C LYS A 54 -15.48 -0.77 -3.66
N ASP A 55 -15.83 -0.13 -2.55
CA ASP A 55 -14.92 0.26 -1.49
C ASP A 55 -15.09 -0.69 -0.30
N TYR A 56 -14.02 -1.33 0.15
CA TYR A 56 -14.07 -2.32 1.23
C TYR A 56 -13.70 -1.67 2.56
N ALA A 57 -14.43 -1.98 3.62
CA ALA A 57 -14.21 -1.52 5.00
C ALA A 57 -13.85 -0.03 5.13
N PRO A 58 -14.62 0.90 4.52
CA PRO A 58 -14.25 2.32 4.44
C PRO A 58 -14.00 2.97 5.81
N ALA A 59 -14.78 2.62 6.83
CA ALA A 59 -14.59 3.14 8.18
C ALA A 59 -13.27 2.65 8.81
N VAL A 60 -12.90 1.39 8.58
CA VAL A 60 -11.65 0.80 9.07
C VAL A 60 -10.45 1.46 8.42
N PHE A 61 -10.46 1.61 7.09
CA PHE A 61 -9.38 2.30 6.39
C PHE A 61 -9.31 3.78 6.75
N ARG A 62 -10.45 4.45 6.98
CA ARG A 62 -10.46 5.82 7.49
C ARG A 62 -9.68 5.95 8.80
N GLN A 63 -9.91 5.04 9.75
CA GLN A 63 -9.15 5.03 11.00
C GLN A 63 -7.68 4.65 10.82
N LEU A 64 -7.36 3.69 9.95
CA LEU A 64 -5.96 3.38 9.60
C LEU A 64 -5.23 4.62 9.08
N ARG A 65 -5.85 5.36 8.15
CA ARG A 65 -5.29 6.61 7.62
C ARG A 65 -4.99 7.62 8.72
N GLN A 66 -5.95 7.85 9.62
CA GLN A 66 -5.73 8.74 10.77
C GLN A 66 -4.63 8.25 11.71
N MET A 67 -4.57 6.94 11.97
CA MET A 67 -3.50 6.35 12.77
C MET A 67 -2.11 6.54 12.14
N PHE A 68 -2.05 6.67 10.81
CA PHE A 68 -0.84 6.96 10.05
C PHE A 68 -0.58 8.46 9.86
N GLY A 69 -1.41 9.33 10.44
CA GLY A 69 -1.27 10.79 10.32
C GLY A 69 -1.73 11.35 8.97
N VAL A 70 -2.67 10.66 8.30
CA VAL A 70 -3.22 11.08 7.01
C VAL A 70 -4.71 11.39 7.18
N ASP A 71 -5.08 12.63 6.92
CA ASP A 71 -6.48 13.07 6.84
C ASP A 71 -7.10 12.76 5.46
N ASP A 72 -8.43 12.80 5.39
CA ASP A 72 -9.18 12.42 4.20
C ASP A 72 -8.94 13.39 3.02
N GLU A 73 -8.70 14.68 3.30
CA GLU A 73 -8.48 15.71 2.29
C GLU A 73 -7.09 15.58 1.66
N SER A 74 -6.04 15.47 2.48
CA SER A 74 -4.67 15.19 2.03
C SER A 74 -4.62 13.91 1.21
N TYR A 75 -5.27 12.84 1.68
CA TYR A 75 -5.36 11.60 0.93
C TYR A 75 -6.05 11.79 -0.43
N LEU A 76 -7.21 12.45 -0.45
CA LEU A 76 -7.95 12.68 -1.68
C LEU A 76 -7.17 13.54 -2.69
N ASN A 77 -6.42 14.53 -2.20
CA ASN A 77 -5.55 15.34 -3.03
C ASN A 77 -4.45 14.50 -3.68
N SER A 78 -3.87 13.52 -2.98
CA SER A 78 -2.86 12.63 -3.55
C SER A 78 -3.43 11.64 -4.58
N VAL A 79 -4.52 10.95 -4.23
CA VAL A 79 -5.03 9.80 -5.02
C VAL A 79 -6.23 10.09 -5.91
N GLY A 80 -6.84 11.27 -5.79
CA GLY A 80 -8.11 11.65 -6.41
C GLY A 80 -8.01 12.71 -7.52
N GLN A 81 -6.81 13.13 -7.92
CA GLN A 81 -6.61 14.08 -9.00
C GLN A 81 -6.68 13.40 -10.37
N GLN A 82 -7.25 14.06 -11.37
CA GLN A 82 -7.52 13.49 -12.70
C GLN A 82 -6.24 13.12 -13.47
N GLU A 83 -5.18 13.91 -13.30
CA GLU A 83 -3.82 13.65 -13.82
C GLU A 83 -2.96 12.88 -12.79
N GLY A 84 -3.60 12.41 -11.72
CA GLY A 84 -2.96 12.12 -10.44
C GLY A 84 -2.24 10.78 -10.32
N LEU A 85 -2.31 9.90 -11.33
CA LEU A 85 -1.77 8.54 -11.24
C LEU A 85 -0.93 8.18 -12.45
N SER A 86 0.30 7.78 -12.20
CA SER A 86 1.22 7.27 -13.22
C SER A 86 1.41 5.77 -13.06
N GLU A 87 1.38 5.03 -14.18
CA GLU A 87 1.73 3.61 -14.19
C GLU A 87 3.25 3.49 -14.12
N ILE A 88 3.75 2.77 -13.12
CA ILE A 88 5.18 2.50 -12.96
C ILE A 88 5.47 1.04 -13.28
N SER A 89 6.64 0.79 -13.87
CA SER A 89 7.02 -0.57 -14.23
C SER A 89 7.24 -1.44 -12.97
N THR A 90 7.02 -2.74 -13.09
CA THR A 90 7.35 -3.70 -12.01
C THR A 90 8.83 -3.68 -11.65
N GLN A 91 9.70 -3.29 -12.60
CA GLN A 91 11.14 -3.15 -12.38
C GLN A 91 11.47 -2.00 -11.42
N GLU A 92 10.78 -0.86 -11.54
CA GLU A 92 10.98 0.31 -10.65
C GLU A 92 10.53 0.05 -9.20
N THR A 93 9.60 -0.88 -9.00
CA THR A 93 9.09 -1.27 -7.68
C THR A 93 9.80 -2.49 -7.08
N GLY A 94 10.69 -3.15 -7.83
CA GLY A 94 11.30 -4.42 -7.44
C GLY A 94 10.32 -5.60 -7.38
N SER A 95 9.08 -5.43 -7.86
CA SER A 95 8.06 -6.46 -7.79
C SER A 95 8.24 -7.52 -8.88
N LYS A 96 8.23 -8.80 -8.49
CA LYS A 96 8.32 -9.93 -9.42
C LYS A 96 6.97 -10.47 -9.88
N SER A 97 5.84 -9.98 -9.35
CA SER A 97 4.53 -10.62 -9.54
C SER A 97 3.85 -10.32 -10.89
N GLY A 98 4.44 -9.48 -11.75
CA GLY A 98 3.80 -9.05 -13.01
C GLY A 98 2.56 -8.17 -12.81
N GLN A 99 2.21 -7.84 -11.57
CA GLN A 99 1.08 -6.96 -11.22
C GLN A 99 1.45 -5.51 -11.50
N LYS A 100 0.49 -4.75 -12.06
CA LYS A 100 0.62 -3.33 -12.31
C LYS A 100 0.68 -2.56 -11.00
N PHE A 101 1.57 -1.57 -10.95
CA PHE A 101 1.64 -0.56 -9.91
C PHE A 101 1.29 0.80 -10.52
N LEU A 102 0.49 1.56 -9.79
CA LEU A 102 0.34 2.98 -10.01
C LEU A 102 1.00 3.73 -8.86
N ILE A 103 1.47 4.95 -9.11
CA ILE A 103 1.94 5.87 -8.09
C ILE A 103 1.09 7.14 -8.13
N SER A 104 0.79 7.72 -6.96
CA SER A 104 0.21 9.06 -6.87
C SER A 104 1.16 10.11 -7.45
N HIS A 105 0.61 11.22 -7.93
CA HIS A 105 1.37 12.29 -8.59
C HIS A 105 2.42 12.92 -7.67
N ASP A 106 2.15 12.92 -6.37
CA ASP A 106 3.06 13.40 -5.32
C ASP A 106 3.99 12.30 -4.79
N GLY A 107 3.93 11.09 -5.35
CA GLY A 107 4.79 9.98 -4.98
C GLY A 107 4.47 9.29 -3.65
N ARG A 108 3.47 9.77 -2.89
CA ARG A 108 3.21 9.32 -1.51
C ARG A 108 2.58 7.94 -1.40
N TYR A 109 1.84 7.51 -2.42
CA TYR A 109 1.09 6.25 -2.41
C TYR A 109 1.37 5.41 -3.65
N PHE A 110 1.51 4.11 -3.43
CA PHE A 110 1.41 3.12 -4.49
C PHE A 110 0.02 2.48 -4.50
N MET A 111 -0.44 2.08 -5.69
CA MET A 111 -1.65 1.29 -5.87
C MET A 111 -1.28 0.03 -6.61
N LYS A 112 -1.34 -1.07 -5.89
CA LYS A 112 -0.96 -2.38 -6.40
C LYS A 112 -2.20 -3.11 -6.87
N THR A 113 -2.20 -3.55 -8.13
CA THR A 113 -3.21 -4.51 -8.59
C THR A 113 -3.02 -5.85 -7.89
N THR A 114 -4.11 -6.42 -7.39
CA THR A 114 -4.09 -7.67 -6.64
C THR A 114 -5.15 -8.62 -7.15
N THR A 115 -4.90 -9.91 -6.99
CA THR A 115 -5.84 -10.96 -7.35
C THR A 115 -7.06 -10.93 -6.42
N ALA A 116 -8.16 -11.53 -6.86
CA ALA A 116 -9.35 -11.64 -6.01
C ALA A 116 -9.10 -12.50 -4.76
N SER A 117 -8.19 -13.49 -4.83
CA SER A 117 -7.80 -14.33 -3.68
C SER A 117 -6.99 -13.55 -2.66
N GLU A 118 -5.99 -12.79 -3.09
CA GLU A 118 -5.20 -11.91 -2.21
C GLU A 118 -6.09 -10.85 -1.55
N ALA A 119 -7.00 -10.22 -2.30
CA ALA A 119 -7.96 -9.26 -1.72
C ALA A 119 -8.87 -9.91 -0.67
N ARG A 120 -9.35 -11.14 -0.91
CA ARG A 120 -10.15 -11.88 0.09
C ARG A 120 -9.32 -12.25 1.32
N PHE A 121 -8.08 -12.68 1.13
CA PHE A 121 -7.17 -12.96 2.23
C PHE A 121 -6.90 -11.71 3.05
N PHE A 122 -6.61 -10.58 2.41
CA PHE A 122 -6.39 -9.32 3.10
C PHE A 122 -7.60 -8.89 3.93
N MET A 123 -8.82 -9.00 3.38
CA MET A 123 -10.05 -8.73 4.13
C MET A 123 -10.21 -9.67 5.34
N LYS A 124 -9.84 -10.95 5.21
CA LYS A 124 -9.89 -11.91 6.33
C LYS A 124 -8.95 -11.50 7.47
N VAL A 125 -7.76 -10.99 7.16
CA VAL A 125 -6.75 -10.60 8.16
C VAL A 125 -6.84 -9.13 8.58
N LEU A 126 -7.73 -8.33 7.96
CA LEU A 126 -7.88 -6.90 8.24
C LEU A 126 -8.13 -6.58 9.73
N PRO A 127 -8.95 -7.35 10.48
CA PRO A 127 -9.13 -7.11 11.92
C PRO A 127 -7.85 -7.29 12.74
N ASP A 128 -7.04 -8.31 12.43
CA ASP A 128 -5.76 -8.57 13.08
C ASP A 128 -4.73 -7.51 12.70
N TYR A 129 -4.67 -7.14 11.42
CA TYR A 129 -3.82 -6.06 10.92
C TYR A 129 -4.15 -4.72 11.59
N TYR A 130 -5.42 -4.35 11.68
CA TYR A 130 -5.85 -3.12 12.35
C TYR A 130 -5.38 -3.08 13.81
N ARG A 131 -5.57 -4.19 14.56
CA ARG A 131 -5.11 -4.31 15.95
C ARG A 131 -3.60 -4.17 16.05
N HIS A 132 -2.85 -4.88 15.21
CA HIS A 132 -1.39 -4.80 15.20
C HIS A 132 -0.88 -3.38 14.95
N MET A 133 -1.43 -2.68 13.95
CA MET A 133 -1.02 -1.30 13.66
C MET A 133 -1.43 -0.30 14.75
N LYS A 134 -2.51 -0.59 15.49
CA LYS A 134 -2.96 0.21 16.63
C LYS A 134 -2.02 0.05 17.83
N ASP A 135 -1.65 -1.19 18.15
CA ASP A 135 -0.84 -1.55 19.32
C ASP A 135 0.66 -1.26 19.08
N TYR A 136 1.14 -1.42 17.84
CA TYR A 136 2.53 -1.20 17.44
C TYR A 136 2.66 -0.02 16.47
N ARG A 137 2.62 1.21 17.01
CA ARG A 137 2.71 2.46 16.22
C ARG A 137 4.02 2.59 15.41
N SER A 138 5.09 1.91 15.84
CA SER A 138 6.37 1.88 15.16
C SER A 138 6.53 0.73 14.16
N SER A 139 5.47 -0.04 13.89
CA SER A 139 5.50 -1.17 12.96
C SER A 139 6.12 -0.79 11.61
N LEU A 140 6.94 -1.71 11.11
CA LEU A 140 7.63 -1.63 9.81
C LEU A 140 6.80 -2.27 8.69
N LEU A 141 5.64 -2.85 9.04
CA LEU A 141 4.72 -3.40 8.06
C LEU A 141 4.22 -2.33 7.10
N CYS A 142 3.86 -2.78 5.91
CA CYS A 142 3.28 -1.90 4.91
C CYS A 142 1.99 -1.25 5.46
N ARG A 143 1.90 0.07 5.31
CA ARG A 143 0.72 0.85 5.67
C ARG A 143 -0.29 0.80 4.53
N PHE A 144 -1.46 0.24 4.80
CA PHE A 144 -2.55 0.12 3.81
C PHE A 144 -3.61 1.20 4.04
N PHE A 145 -3.98 1.90 2.96
CA PHE A 145 -4.84 3.09 2.99
C PHE A 145 -6.23 2.85 2.38
N GLY A 146 -6.40 1.73 1.67
CA GLY A 146 -7.67 1.36 1.06
C GLY A 146 -7.57 0.08 0.25
N LEU A 147 -8.69 -0.62 0.13
CA LEU A 147 -8.87 -1.73 -0.80
C LEU A 147 -10.11 -1.48 -1.65
N HIS A 148 -9.93 -1.49 -2.96
CA HIS A 148 -10.99 -1.16 -3.90
C HIS A 148 -11.13 -2.20 -4.99
N ARG A 149 -12.32 -2.28 -5.61
CA ARG A 149 -12.56 -3.10 -6.80
C ARG A 149 -13.33 -2.34 -7.86
N ILE A 150 -12.87 -2.44 -9.11
CA ILE A 150 -13.48 -1.77 -10.27
C ILE A 150 -14.07 -2.80 -11.25
N LYS A 151 -15.24 -2.46 -11.82
CA LYS A 151 -15.83 -3.12 -12.99
C LYS A 151 -16.10 -2.07 -14.10
N PRO A 152 -15.99 -2.43 -15.39
CA PRO A 152 -15.59 -3.74 -15.92
C PRO A 152 -14.10 -4.09 -15.65
N GLY A 153 -13.76 -5.39 -15.63
CA GLY A 153 -12.38 -5.87 -15.39
C GLY A 153 -12.12 -6.63 -14.08
N LYS A 154 -13.01 -6.57 -13.07
CA LYS A 154 -12.89 -7.26 -11.75
C LYS A 154 -11.50 -7.08 -11.09
N MET A 155 -10.84 -5.95 -11.32
CA MET A 155 -9.52 -5.67 -10.76
C MET A 155 -9.66 -5.21 -9.31
N HIS A 156 -8.83 -5.75 -8.42
CA HIS A 156 -8.70 -5.28 -7.05
C HIS A 156 -7.43 -4.43 -6.94
N LEU A 157 -7.51 -3.37 -6.16
CA LEU A 157 -6.42 -2.42 -5.95
C LEU A 157 -6.23 -2.22 -4.46
N LEU A 158 -5.02 -2.47 -4.00
CA LEU A 158 -4.59 -2.20 -2.64
C LEU A 158 -3.76 -0.91 -2.65
N ILE A 159 -4.18 0.09 -1.89
CA ILE A 159 -3.46 1.35 -1.75
C ILE A 159 -2.51 1.24 -0.56
N MET A 160 -1.24 1.53 -0.81
CA MET A 160 -0.15 1.35 0.13
C MET A 160 0.74 2.59 0.18
N GLY A 161 1.32 2.89 1.35
CA GLY A 161 2.24 4.02 1.50
C GLY A 161 3.57 3.76 0.80
N ASN A 162 4.14 4.78 0.18
CA ASN A 162 5.49 4.73 -0.37
C ASN A 162 6.51 4.90 0.76
N ILE A 163 7.28 3.86 1.06
CA ILE A 163 8.34 3.90 2.07
C ILE A 163 9.56 4.76 1.66
N PHE A 164 9.63 5.15 0.39
CA PHE A 164 10.66 6.01 -0.18
C PHE A 164 10.19 7.46 -0.35
N ASP A 165 9.01 7.83 0.17
CA ASP A 165 8.54 9.21 0.24
C ASP A 165 9.38 9.97 1.28
N THR A 166 10.47 10.59 0.82
CA THR A 166 11.39 11.36 1.67
C THR A 166 12.06 12.47 0.87
N GLU A 167 12.32 13.61 1.53
CA GLU A 167 13.10 14.72 0.97
C GLU A 167 14.59 14.40 0.82
N ARG A 168 15.06 13.30 1.43
CA ARG A 168 16.46 12.89 1.39
C ARG A 168 16.76 12.02 0.17
N ILE A 169 17.91 12.26 -0.45
CA ILE A 169 18.38 11.42 -1.55
C ILE A 169 18.66 10.00 -1.04
N ILE A 170 18.04 9.02 -1.70
CA ILE A 170 18.28 7.59 -1.46
C ILE A 170 19.41 7.13 -2.38
N HIS A 171 20.59 6.88 -1.79
CA HIS A 171 21.78 6.47 -2.54
C HIS A 171 21.79 4.98 -2.91
N GLN A 172 21.23 4.13 -2.05
CA GLN A 172 21.19 2.67 -2.25
C GLN A 172 19.86 2.11 -1.75
N ARG A 173 19.36 1.07 -2.42
CA ARG A 173 18.14 0.35 -2.06
C ARG A 173 18.45 -1.14 -1.99
N PHE A 174 17.92 -1.80 -0.97
CA PHE A 174 18.05 -3.24 -0.78
C PHE A 174 16.68 -3.88 -0.58
N ASP A 175 16.43 -4.99 -1.27
CA ASP A 175 15.41 -5.98 -0.91
C ASP A 175 16.16 -7.06 -0.14
N LEU A 176 15.85 -7.26 1.15
CA LEU A 176 16.50 -8.26 2.01
C LEU A 176 15.47 -9.27 2.51
N LYS A 177 15.79 -10.56 2.44
CA LYS A 177 14.88 -11.67 2.79
C LYS A 177 15.52 -12.72 3.70
N GLY A 178 16.83 -12.68 3.91
CA GLY A 178 17.58 -13.66 4.70
C GLY A 178 17.85 -14.98 3.97
N SER A 179 17.57 -15.08 2.68
CA SER A 179 17.87 -16.24 1.84
C SER A 179 18.99 -15.95 0.83
N THR A 180 19.51 -16.99 0.16
CA THR A 180 20.64 -16.86 -0.78
C THR A 180 20.25 -17.11 -2.25
N VAL A 181 19.27 -17.99 -2.49
CA VAL A 181 18.88 -18.38 -3.86
C VAL A 181 18.21 -17.21 -4.60
N GLY A 182 18.83 -16.76 -5.70
CA GLY A 182 18.33 -15.64 -6.51
C GLY A 182 18.42 -14.27 -5.83
N ARG A 183 19.32 -14.14 -4.84
CA ARG A 183 19.52 -12.95 -4.01
C ARG A 183 20.80 -12.17 -4.32
N SER A 184 21.18 -12.15 -5.60
CA SER A 184 22.13 -11.18 -6.19
C SER A 184 21.50 -10.49 -7.40
N VAL A 185 22.08 -9.39 -7.86
CA VAL A 185 21.75 -8.74 -9.15
C VAL A 185 22.84 -9.02 -10.18
N SER A 186 22.48 -9.02 -11.46
CA SER A 186 23.47 -9.12 -12.54
C SER A 186 24.28 -7.84 -12.68
N GLU A 187 25.47 -7.91 -13.28
CA GLU A 187 26.32 -6.74 -13.52
C GLU A 187 25.63 -5.69 -14.41
N ALA A 188 24.80 -6.13 -15.36
CA ALA A 188 24.00 -5.25 -16.21
C ALA A 188 22.92 -4.51 -15.40
N GLU A 189 22.25 -5.18 -14.46
CA GLU A 189 21.27 -4.54 -13.56
C GLU A 189 21.94 -3.56 -12.60
N ARG A 190 23.14 -3.90 -12.10
CA ARG A 190 23.93 -3.06 -11.18
C ARG A 190 24.28 -1.69 -11.74
N LYS A 191 24.34 -1.54 -13.06
CA LYS A 191 24.60 -0.26 -13.76
C LYS A 191 23.37 0.65 -13.84
N LYS A 192 22.17 0.15 -13.52
CA LYS A 192 20.94 0.96 -13.57
C LYS A 192 20.83 1.87 -12.34
N PRO A 193 20.42 3.14 -12.50
CA PRO A 193 20.26 4.07 -11.37
C PRO A 193 19.15 3.65 -10.39
N THR A 194 18.20 2.82 -10.84
CA THR A 194 17.07 2.32 -10.05
C THR A 194 17.31 0.92 -9.47
N VAL A 195 18.55 0.42 -9.50
CA VAL A 195 18.85 -0.93 -9.02
C VAL A 195 18.44 -1.12 -7.56
N ILE A 196 17.82 -2.27 -7.30
CA ILE A 196 17.51 -2.75 -5.96
C ILE A 196 18.44 -3.95 -5.71
N LEU A 197 19.44 -3.71 -4.88
CA LEU A 197 20.42 -4.72 -4.46
C LEU A 197 19.76 -5.75 -3.54
N LYS A 198 20.39 -6.90 -3.36
CA LYS A 198 19.82 -8.02 -2.58
C LYS A 198 20.79 -8.51 -1.51
N ASP A 199 20.44 -9.62 -0.84
CA ASP A 199 21.17 -10.14 0.31
C ASP A 199 22.65 -10.44 0.02
N LEU A 200 22.96 -11.11 -1.10
CA LEU A 200 24.34 -11.42 -1.46
C LEU A 200 25.12 -10.16 -1.82
N ASP A 201 24.49 -9.22 -2.53
CA ASP A 201 25.11 -7.92 -2.84
C ASP A 201 25.47 -7.13 -1.57
N PHE A 202 24.62 -7.20 -0.54
CA PHE A 202 24.85 -6.57 0.75
C PHE A 202 26.05 -7.19 1.49
N LEU A 203 26.19 -8.53 1.43
CA LEU A 203 27.29 -9.27 2.05
C LEU A 203 28.62 -9.07 1.30
N ASP A 204 28.60 -9.16 -0.03
CA ASP A 204 29.77 -9.02 -0.90
C ASP A 204 30.38 -7.61 -0.80
N GLU A 205 29.54 -6.58 -0.65
CA GLU A 205 30.00 -5.21 -0.42
C GLU A 205 30.37 -4.92 1.05
N HIS A 206 30.39 -5.95 1.91
CA HIS A 206 30.67 -5.85 3.34
C HIS A 206 29.87 -4.75 4.05
N LYS A 207 28.61 -4.56 3.63
CA LYS A 207 27.75 -3.50 4.16
C LYS A 207 27.35 -3.78 5.60
N ASN A 208 27.18 -2.71 6.36
CA ASN A 208 26.65 -2.75 7.71
C ASN A 208 25.84 -1.48 8.00
N MET A 209 24.84 -1.59 8.86
CA MET A 209 24.05 -0.46 9.34
C MET A 209 24.46 -0.08 10.76
N LYS A 210 25.28 0.97 10.89
CA LYS A 210 25.72 1.49 12.19
C LYS A 210 24.71 2.52 12.71
N ILE A 211 23.73 2.06 13.48
CA ILE A 211 22.64 2.90 14.03
C ILE A 211 22.73 3.13 15.54
N GLY A 212 23.75 2.57 16.20
CA GLY A 212 23.90 2.63 17.65
C GLY A 212 23.06 1.56 18.40
N PRO A 213 23.42 1.24 19.65
CA PRO A 213 22.82 0.12 20.39
C PRO A 213 21.33 0.34 20.70
N GLU A 214 20.94 1.56 21.07
CA GLU A 214 19.55 1.90 21.41
C GLU A 214 18.61 1.72 20.21
N ARG A 215 18.90 2.38 19.09
CA ARG A 215 18.08 2.26 17.86
C ARG A 215 18.08 0.85 17.32
N LYS A 216 19.21 0.11 17.45
CA LYS A 216 19.26 -1.31 17.11
C LYS A 216 18.29 -2.12 17.95
N ASN A 217 18.25 -1.90 19.26
CA ASN A 217 17.32 -2.62 20.14
C ASN A 217 15.85 -2.31 19.81
N ILE A 218 15.53 -1.04 19.55
CA ILE A 218 14.18 -0.63 19.10
C ILE A 218 13.82 -1.33 17.78
N LEU A 219 14.69 -1.25 16.78
CA LEU A 219 14.47 -1.85 15.47
C LEU A 219 14.27 -3.36 15.56
N ILE A 220 15.17 -4.07 16.25
CA ILE A 220 15.10 -5.54 16.37
C ILE A 220 13.85 -5.97 17.15
N THR A 221 13.47 -5.22 18.19
CA THR A 221 12.24 -5.52 18.95
C THR A 221 11.02 -5.39 18.06
N GLN A 222 10.92 -4.32 17.27
CA GLN A 222 9.80 -4.13 16.35
C GLN A 222 9.79 -5.17 15.22
N VAL A 223 10.96 -5.47 14.62
CA VAL A 223 11.08 -6.52 13.59
C VAL A 223 10.57 -7.86 14.13
N ARG A 224 10.92 -8.23 15.37
CA ARG A 224 10.43 -9.47 15.99
C ARG A 224 8.91 -9.45 16.16
N ALA A 225 8.34 -8.36 16.66
CA ALA A 225 6.88 -8.23 16.81
C ALA A 225 6.16 -8.35 15.46
N ASP A 226 6.65 -7.67 14.43
CA ASP A 226 6.10 -7.74 13.08
C ASP A 226 6.24 -9.14 12.46
N CYS A 227 7.39 -9.81 12.66
CA CYS A 227 7.59 -11.19 12.21
C CYS A 227 6.65 -12.18 12.92
N CYS A 228 6.47 -12.05 14.23
CA CYS A 228 5.53 -12.88 14.99
C CYS A 228 4.09 -12.68 14.49
N PHE A 229 3.70 -11.44 14.21
CA PHE A 229 2.39 -11.13 13.62
C PHE A 229 2.23 -11.76 12.23
N LEU A 230 3.21 -11.59 11.33
CA LEU A 230 3.15 -12.18 9.99
C LEU A 230 3.08 -13.72 10.06
N GLN A 231 3.84 -14.34 10.96
CA GLN A 231 3.79 -15.80 11.17
C GLN A 231 2.41 -16.27 11.66
N PHE A 232 1.76 -15.48 12.53
CA PHE A 232 0.42 -15.78 13.03
C PHE A 232 -0.65 -15.77 11.92
N LEU A 233 -0.49 -14.95 10.88
CA LEU A 233 -1.47 -14.88 9.78
C LEU A 233 -1.46 -16.10 8.84
N GLY A 234 -0.43 -16.93 8.90
CA GLY A 234 -0.19 -18.07 7.99
C GLY A 234 0.48 -17.67 6.68
#